data_AF-A0A7S1U4Y2-F1
#
_entry.id   AF-A0A7S1U4Y2-F1
#
_cell.length_a   1.000
_cell.length_b   1.000
_cell.length_c   1.000
_cell.angle_alpha   90.00
_cell.angle_beta   90.00
_cell.angle_gamma   90.00
#
_symmetry.space_group_name_H-M   'P 1'
#
loop_
_entity.id
_entity.type
_entity.pdbx_description
1 polymer ?
#
loop_
_entity_poly.entity_id
_entity_poly.type
_entity_poly.pdbx_seq_one_letter_code
_entity_poly.pdbx_strand_id
1 'polypeptide(L)'
;MATAAGAAAPTTQDDFYTFDETRLEQLRQEKPWMADPKFIKKVMVSPGAAMKMLMHAISGVERGIKTGGVPVEIMGLMIGRPDPEDPTRLVVTDVFPLPIEGAETRVLADDAEVMNYMIQLGENLELTRKERFMGWYHSHPFEVDIHSHCFMSAMDVSTQLGWQRLEDRNGNPWLAVVVDPLRSIAKGRPEFGAFRVYPPEYNAPADETPDFKIVTNDSARVERWGSCWNRYYILEMEYYMSSTAAAVLGTLSRSFLWMSNLTHAPGGEQEAREKAREQIGKMREKIKGMVDHGVPQLSLQRLQPSATPSSLSGPRGRGGPSRGGTRNGDAETAAISSDVAVDALLHQVTQLAKAEVFNPST
;
A
#
# COMPACT_ATOMS: atom_id res chain seq x y z
N MET A 1 22.57 -45.25 8.84
CA MET A 1 21.29 -45.21 8.11
C MET A 1 20.87 -43.77 8.00
N ALA A 2 20.99 -43.19 6.81
CA ALA A 2 20.64 -41.80 6.53
C ALA A 2 19.12 -41.67 6.49
N THR A 3 18.54 -40.88 7.38
CA THR A 3 17.14 -40.48 7.31
C THR A 3 17.05 -39.34 6.30
N ALA A 4 16.42 -39.63 5.16
CA ALA A 4 16.11 -38.67 4.12
C ALA A 4 15.31 -37.50 4.72
N ALA A 5 15.90 -36.30 4.66
CA ALA A 5 15.16 -35.06 4.85
C ALA A 5 14.11 -34.99 3.73
N GLY A 6 12.84 -34.90 4.11
CA GLY A 6 11.73 -34.79 3.18
C GLY A 6 11.95 -33.62 2.22
N ALA A 7 11.96 -33.91 0.93
CA ALA A 7 11.89 -32.90 -0.10
C ALA A 7 10.60 -32.10 0.12
N ALA A 8 10.72 -30.80 0.38
CA ALA A 8 9.59 -29.88 0.32
C ALA A 8 8.94 -30.02 -1.06
N ALA A 9 7.63 -30.26 -1.09
CA ALA A 9 6.87 -30.36 -2.33
C ALA A 9 7.13 -29.12 -3.22
N PRO A 10 7.26 -29.26 -4.55
CA PRO A 10 7.42 -28.11 -5.43
C PRO A 10 6.18 -27.24 -5.31
N THR A 11 6.35 -26.00 -4.84
CA THR A 11 5.29 -25.00 -4.74
C THR A 11 4.74 -24.71 -6.14
N THR A 12 3.42 -24.82 -6.30
CA THR A 12 2.59 -24.52 -7.48
C THR A 12 2.62 -23.03 -7.93
N GLN A 13 3.73 -22.34 -7.70
CA GLN A 13 3.90 -20.91 -8.02
C GLN A 13 4.53 -20.69 -9.41
N ASP A 14 5.10 -21.74 -10.01
CA ASP A 14 5.62 -21.68 -11.39
C ASP A 14 4.48 -21.54 -12.42
N ASP A 15 3.26 -21.94 -12.06
CA ASP A 15 2.07 -21.92 -12.90
C ASP A 15 1.74 -20.50 -13.41
N PHE A 16 2.14 -19.44 -12.68
CA PHE A 16 1.92 -18.06 -13.12
C PHE A 16 2.79 -17.64 -14.32
N TYR A 17 3.87 -18.37 -14.61
CA TYR A 17 4.77 -18.08 -15.73
C TYR A 17 4.37 -18.80 -17.03
N THR A 18 3.41 -19.73 -16.95
CA THR A 18 2.85 -20.46 -18.09
C THR A 18 1.34 -20.23 -18.16
N PHE A 19 0.77 -20.14 -19.35
CA PHE A 19 -0.68 -20.00 -19.49
C PHE A 19 -1.17 -20.52 -20.83
N ASP A 20 -2.43 -20.93 -20.86
CA ASP A 20 -3.13 -21.28 -22.10
C ASP A 20 -3.57 -19.99 -22.82
N GLU A 21 -2.99 -19.75 -23.99
CA GLU A 21 -3.29 -18.60 -24.84
C GLU A 21 -4.73 -18.61 -25.36
N THR A 22 -5.28 -19.80 -25.62
CA THR A 22 -6.65 -19.95 -26.14
C THR A 22 -7.65 -19.52 -25.08
N ARG A 23 -7.45 -19.97 -23.84
CA ARG A 23 -8.31 -19.62 -22.70
C ARG A 23 -8.17 -18.15 -22.33
N LEU A 24 -6.94 -17.60 -22.40
CA LEU A 24 -6.71 -16.17 -22.22
C LEU A 24 -7.48 -15.34 -23.25
N GLU A 25 -7.40 -15.71 -24.53
CA GLU A 25 -8.09 -14.98 -25.59
C GLU A 25 -9.61 -15.07 -25.46
N GLN A 26 -10.13 -16.23 -25.07
CA GLN A 26 -11.55 -16.40 -24.76
C GLN A 26 -12.00 -15.48 -23.61
N LEU A 27 -11.21 -15.41 -22.53
CA LEU A 27 -11.49 -14.50 -21.41
C LEU A 27 -11.45 -13.02 -21.84
N ARG A 28 -10.52 -12.64 -22.71
CA ARG A 28 -10.45 -11.28 -23.30
C ARG A 28 -11.65 -10.95 -24.18
N GLN A 29 -12.29 -11.95 -24.79
CA GLN A 29 -13.50 -11.76 -25.60
C GLN A 29 -14.75 -11.65 -24.71
N GLU A 30 -14.86 -12.49 -23.68
CA GLU A 30 -15.99 -12.53 -22.75
C GLU A 30 -16.06 -11.26 -21.87
N LYS A 31 -14.91 -10.69 -21.49
CA LYS A 31 -14.80 -9.43 -20.72
C LYS A 31 -15.72 -9.39 -19.48
N PRO A 32 -15.69 -10.40 -18.60
CA PRO A 32 -16.64 -10.51 -17.49
C PRO A 32 -16.57 -9.32 -16.50
N TRP A 33 -15.42 -8.64 -16.40
CA TRP A 33 -15.24 -7.41 -15.61
C TRP A 33 -16.07 -6.22 -16.08
N MET A 34 -16.64 -6.27 -17.29
CA MET A 34 -17.55 -5.23 -17.78
C MET A 34 -18.95 -5.34 -17.17
N ALA A 35 -19.34 -6.52 -16.69
CA ALA A 35 -20.67 -6.75 -16.11
C ALA A 35 -20.75 -6.34 -14.64
N ASP A 36 -19.69 -6.58 -13.87
CA ASP A 36 -19.60 -6.21 -12.45
C ASP A 36 -18.37 -5.30 -12.22
N PRO A 37 -18.56 -4.04 -11.78
CA PRO A 37 -17.46 -3.14 -11.43
C PRO A 37 -16.48 -3.69 -10.39
N LYS A 38 -16.93 -4.59 -9.51
CA LYS A 38 -16.14 -5.23 -8.44
C LYS A 38 -15.70 -6.66 -8.78
N PHE A 39 -15.76 -7.04 -10.06
CA PHE A 39 -15.41 -8.38 -10.52
C PHE A 39 -13.97 -8.77 -10.18
N ILE A 40 -13.03 -7.86 -10.42
CA ILE A 40 -11.61 -8.06 -10.11
C ILE A 40 -11.39 -7.81 -8.62
N LYS A 41 -10.74 -8.74 -7.94
CA LYS A 41 -10.54 -8.71 -6.49
C LYS A 41 -9.08 -8.79 -6.08
N LYS A 42 -8.25 -9.44 -6.90
CA LYS A 42 -6.87 -9.76 -6.57
C LYS A 42 -5.90 -9.36 -7.66
N VAL A 43 -4.67 -9.07 -7.27
CA VAL A 43 -3.54 -8.93 -8.18
C VAL A 43 -2.36 -9.75 -7.68
N MET A 44 -1.78 -10.53 -8.59
CA MET A 44 -0.51 -11.23 -8.41
C MET A 44 0.60 -10.39 -9.01
N VAL A 45 1.61 -10.03 -8.23
CA VAL A 45 2.73 -9.22 -8.70
C VAL A 45 4.01 -10.05 -8.66
N SER A 46 4.74 -10.06 -9.78
CA SER A 46 6.02 -10.77 -9.83
C SER A 46 7.08 -10.06 -8.97
N PRO A 47 8.12 -10.76 -8.49
CA PRO A 47 9.14 -10.15 -7.65
C PRO A 47 9.98 -9.13 -8.45
N GLY A 48 10.16 -9.39 -9.74
CA GLY A 48 10.85 -8.48 -10.66
C GLY A 48 10.08 -7.17 -10.85
N ALA A 49 8.76 -7.28 -11.09
CA ALA A 49 7.88 -6.12 -11.18
C ALA A 49 7.92 -5.29 -9.89
N ALA A 50 7.74 -5.94 -8.74
CA ALA A 50 7.78 -5.28 -7.43
C ALA A 50 9.10 -4.54 -7.17
N MET A 51 10.23 -5.20 -7.42
CA MET A 51 11.55 -4.61 -7.22
C MET A 51 11.81 -3.45 -8.18
N LYS A 52 11.45 -3.58 -9.46
CA LYS A 52 11.59 -2.49 -10.45
C LYS A 52 10.72 -1.28 -10.10
N MET A 53 9.47 -1.48 -9.70
CA MET A 53 8.59 -0.39 -9.24
C MET A 53 9.20 0.36 -8.06
N LEU A 54 9.66 -0.37 -7.03
CA LEU A 54 10.25 0.23 -5.85
C LEU A 54 11.57 0.95 -6.17
N MET A 55 12.47 0.32 -6.94
CA MET A 55 13.73 0.95 -7.34
C MET A 55 13.50 2.22 -8.16
N HIS A 56 12.51 2.21 -9.05
CA HIS A 56 12.15 3.39 -9.84
C HIS A 56 11.62 4.51 -8.93
N ALA A 57 10.70 4.19 -8.03
CA ALA A 57 10.16 5.16 -7.06
C ALA A 57 11.26 5.76 -6.16
N ILE A 58 12.18 4.95 -5.64
CA ILE A 58 13.33 5.42 -4.87
C ILE A 58 14.22 6.34 -5.71
N SER A 59 14.45 6.00 -6.98
CA SER A 59 15.24 6.86 -7.88
C SER A 59 14.58 8.23 -8.10
N GLY A 60 13.24 8.29 -8.12
CA GLY A 60 12.47 9.54 -8.20
C GLY A 60 12.65 10.40 -6.96
N VAL A 61 12.58 9.78 -5.78
CA VAL A 61 12.86 10.43 -4.49
C VAL A 61 14.27 11.02 -4.47
N GLU A 62 15.29 10.21 -4.76
CA GLU A 62 16.68 10.66 -4.72
C GLU A 62 16.96 11.80 -5.71
N ARG A 63 16.43 11.69 -6.94
CA ARG A 63 16.62 12.70 -7.98
C ARG A 63 15.93 14.00 -7.61
N GLY A 64 14.70 13.91 -7.10
CA GLY A 64 13.95 15.07 -6.60
C GLY A 64 14.69 15.80 -5.49
N ILE A 65 15.17 15.07 -4.48
CA ILE A 65 15.94 15.63 -3.37
C ILE A 65 17.24 16.30 -3.89
N LYS A 66 17.96 15.67 -4.81
CA LYS A 66 19.21 16.21 -5.38
C LYS A 66 18.99 17.48 -6.20
N THR A 67 17.92 17.56 -6.97
CA THR A 67 17.68 18.67 -7.91
C THR A 67 16.88 19.83 -7.29
N GLY A 68 15.89 19.53 -6.46
CA GLY A 68 14.91 20.50 -5.98
C GLY A 68 14.62 20.43 -4.47
N GLY A 69 15.31 19.56 -3.73
CA GLY A 69 15.13 19.40 -2.28
C GLY A 69 13.84 18.69 -1.85
N VAL A 70 12.98 18.29 -2.80
CA VAL A 70 11.73 17.58 -2.54
C VAL A 70 11.64 16.31 -3.40
N PRO A 71 11.07 15.20 -2.89
CA PRO A 71 10.84 14.01 -3.69
C PRO A 71 9.98 14.31 -4.94
N VAL A 72 10.25 13.60 -6.03
CA VAL A 72 9.48 13.72 -7.28
C VAL A 72 8.73 12.42 -7.52
N GLU A 73 7.46 12.53 -7.92
CA GLU A 73 6.66 11.38 -8.30
C GLU A 73 7.11 10.83 -9.66
N ILE A 74 7.07 9.51 -9.79
CA ILE A 74 7.37 8.81 -11.03
C ILE A 74 6.15 8.07 -11.53
N MET A 75 6.21 7.64 -12.77
CA MET A 75 5.19 6.80 -13.37
C MET A 75 5.79 5.74 -14.29
N GLY A 76 5.12 4.61 -14.44
CA GLY A 76 5.46 3.62 -15.45
C GLY A 76 4.28 2.76 -15.87
N LEU A 77 4.50 1.90 -16.86
CA LEU A 77 3.52 0.95 -17.38
C LEU A 77 3.79 -0.45 -16.85
N MET A 78 2.72 -1.20 -16.66
CA MET A 78 2.75 -2.59 -16.24
C MET A 78 2.31 -3.48 -17.39
N ILE A 79 3.01 -4.61 -17.55
CA ILE A 79 2.62 -5.66 -18.48
C ILE A 79 2.11 -6.88 -17.72
N GLY A 80 1.19 -7.59 -18.35
CA GLY A 80 0.67 -8.84 -17.83
C GLY A 80 -0.64 -9.22 -18.49
N ARG A 81 -1.52 -9.84 -17.72
CA ARG A 81 -2.76 -10.46 -18.22
C ARG A 81 -3.80 -10.67 -17.12
N PRO A 82 -5.10 -10.75 -17.47
CA PRO A 82 -6.06 -11.42 -16.60
C PRO A 82 -5.68 -12.89 -16.48
N ASP A 83 -5.99 -13.49 -15.33
CA ASP A 83 -5.67 -14.88 -15.09
C ASP A 83 -6.74 -15.80 -15.73
N PRO A 84 -6.37 -16.68 -16.69
CA PRO A 84 -7.31 -17.62 -17.30
C PRO A 84 -7.89 -18.61 -16.30
N GLU A 85 -7.14 -18.97 -15.25
CA GLU A 85 -7.57 -19.95 -14.25
C GLU A 85 -8.50 -19.33 -13.20
N ASP A 86 -8.25 -18.08 -12.81
CA ASP A 86 -9.11 -17.29 -11.94
C ASP A 86 -9.39 -15.90 -12.53
N PRO A 87 -10.47 -15.74 -13.32
CA PRO A 87 -10.80 -14.48 -13.97
C PRO A 87 -10.94 -13.27 -13.04
N THR A 88 -11.12 -13.46 -11.72
CA THR A 88 -11.21 -12.37 -10.74
C THR A 88 -9.84 -11.79 -10.36
N ARG A 89 -8.76 -12.33 -10.94
CA ARG A 89 -7.38 -12.02 -10.62
C ARG A 89 -6.61 -11.49 -11.82
N LEU A 90 -5.77 -10.49 -11.57
CA LEU A 90 -4.82 -9.95 -12.51
C LEU A 90 -3.42 -10.46 -12.20
N VAL A 91 -2.60 -10.71 -13.22
CA VAL A 91 -1.20 -11.17 -13.06
C VAL A 91 -0.28 -10.16 -13.73
N VAL A 92 0.47 -9.42 -12.91
CA VAL A 92 1.49 -8.46 -13.33
C VAL A 92 2.84 -9.17 -13.38
N THR A 93 3.42 -9.26 -14.57
CA THR A 93 4.65 -10.01 -14.80
C THR A 93 5.88 -9.12 -14.82
N ASP A 94 5.78 -7.91 -15.38
CA ASP A 94 6.88 -6.95 -15.45
C ASP A 94 6.38 -5.50 -15.52
N VAL A 95 7.28 -4.55 -15.32
CA VAL A 95 7.01 -3.12 -15.40
C VAL A 95 8.12 -2.37 -16.13
N PHE A 96 7.77 -1.23 -16.71
CA PHE A 96 8.69 -0.34 -17.42
C PHE A 96 8.49 1.11 -16.95
N PRO A 97 9.57 1.81 -16.57
CA PRO A 97 9.48 3.22 -16.21
C PRO A 97 9.13 4.04 -17.45
N LEU A 98 8.30 5.07 -17.27
CA LEU A 98 8.11 6.09 -18.30
C LEU A 98 9.02 7.29 -17.99
N PRO A 99 9.51 8.00 -19.02
CA PRO A 99 10.39 9.17 -18.86
C PRO A 99 9.57 10.41 -18.47
N ILE A 100 8.78 10.30 -17.40
CA ILE A 100 7.94 11.38 -16.89
C ILE A 100 8.50 11.81 -15.53
N GLU A 101 8.65 13.11 -15.39
CA GLU A 101 8.88 13.78 -14.12
C GLU A 101 7.67 14.66 -13.86
N GLY A 102 6.86 14.35 -12.86
CA GLY A 102 5.62 15.07 -12.62
C GLY A 102 5.33 15.24 -11.14
N ALA A 103 5.16 16.49 -10.71
CA ALA A 103 4.42 16.81 -9.50
C ALA A 103 2.96 17.04 -9.92
N GLU A 104 2.03 16.13 -9.57
CA GLU A 104 0.54 16.19 -9.51
C GLU A 104 -0.27 17.09 -10.49
N THR A 105 0.31 17.77 -11.48
CA THR A 105 -0.28 18.96 -12.13
C THR A 105 -0.24 18.91 -13.66
N ARG A 106 0.38 17.91 -14.27
CA ARG A 106 0.41 17.78 -15.74
C ARG A 106 -0.05 16.41 -16.20
N VAL A 107 -1.10 16.43 -17.01
CA VAL A 107 -1.74 15.27 -17.64
C VAL A 107 -0.77 14.66 -18.66
N LEU A 108 -0.68 13.34 -18.61
CA LEU A 108 0.26 12.46 -19.33
C LEU A 108 0.18 12.47 -20.87
N ALA A 109 -0.82 13.12 -21.44
CA ALA A 109 -1.23 12.89 -22.84
C ALA A 109 -0.73 13.94 -23.84
N ASP A 110 -0.18 15.07 -23.37
CA ASP A 110 0.22 16.17 -24.27
C ASP A 110 1.73 16.21 -24.57
N ASP A 111 2.52 15.35 -23.93
CA ASP A 111 3.94 15.22 -24.23
C ASP A 111 4.18 14.18 -25.33
N ALA A 112 4.48 14.67 -26.53
CA ALA A 112 4.75 13.83 -27.70
C ALA A 112 5.93 12.86 -27.48
N GLU A 113 6.89 13.19 -26.60
CA GLU A 113 8.03 12.33 -26.31
C GLU A 113 7.59 11.07 -25.55
N VAL A 114 6.74 11.24 -24.53
CA VAL A 114 6.19 10.14 -23.73
C VAL A 114 5.31 9.24 -24.59
N MET A 115 4.45 9.83 -25.43
CA MET A 115 3.60 9.08 -26.35
C MET A 115 4.44 8.23 -27.32
N ASN A 116 5.48 8.82 -27.92
CA ASN A 116 6.39 8.10 -28.81
C ASN A 116 7.12 6.96 -28.09
N TYR A 117 7.56 7.19 -26.84
CA TYR A 117 8.18 6.15 -26.03
C TYR A 117 7.21 4.99 -25.76
N MET A 118 5.95 5.28 -25.41
CA MET A 118 4.93 4.25 -25.18
C MET A 118 4.64 3.42 -26.43
N ILE A 119 4.57 4.05 -27.60
CA ILE A 119 4.37 3.35 -28.88
C ILE A 119 5.55 2.41 -29.16
N GLN A 120 6.78 2.93 -29.09
CA GLN A 120 7.99 2.12 -29.31
C GLN A 120 8.12 0.98 -28.29
N LEU A 121 7.78 1.23 -27.04
CA LEU A 121 7.76 0.19 -26.01
C LEU A 121 6.72 -0.89 -26.34
N GLY A 122 5.51 -0.51 -26.76
CA GLY A 122 4.47 -1.43 -27.19
C GLY A 122 4.92 -2.32 -28.36
N GLU A 123 5.48 -1.73 -29.42
CA GLU A 123 5.99 -2.48 -30.58
C GLU A 123 7.08 -3.48 -30.19
N ASN A 124 8.03 -3.08 -29.33
CA ASN A 124 9.09 -3.97 -28.86
C ASN A 124 8.58 -5.10 -27.96
N LEU A 125 7.54 -4.82 -27.16
CA LEU A 125 6.92 -5.82 -26.30
C LEU A 125 6.17 -6.87 -27.12
N GLU A 126 5.44 -6.48 -28.16
CA GLU A 126 4.76 -7.44 -29.04
C GLU A 126 5.72 -8.44 -29.71
N LEU A 127 6.97 -8.03 -29.98
CA LEU A 127 8.00 -8.90 -30.55
C LEU A 127 8.62 -9.87 -29.54
N THR A 128 8.61 -9.53 -28.24
CA THR A 128 9.41 -10.23 -27.22
C THR A 128 8.57 -10.90 -26.13
N ARG A 129 7.31 -10.50 -25.97
CA ARG A 129 6.39 -10.93 -24.92
C ARG A 129 5.01 -11.23 -25.50
N LYS A 130 4.31 -12.18 -24.87
CA LYS A 130 2.94 -12.56 -25.23
C LYS A 130 1.87 -11.75 -24.49
N GLU A 131 2.32 -10.98 -23.51
CA GLU A 131 1.47 -10.18 -22.62
C GLU A 131 1.36 -8.76 -23.14
N ARG A 132 0.30 -8.08 -22.73
CA ARG A 132 0.00 -6.71 -23.17
C ARG A 132 0.15 -5.76 -21.98
N PHE A 133 0.12 -4.47 -22.24
CA PHE A 133 -0.08 -3.50 -21.17
C PHE A 133 -1.40 -3.80 -20.46
N MET A 134 -1.36 -3.77 -19.13
CA MET A 134 -2.53 -4.06 -18.30
C MET A 134 -2.73 -3.05 -17.17
N GLY A 135 -1.95 -1.98 -17.17
CA GLY A 135 -2.01 -1.01 -16.09
C GLY A 135 -0.82 -0.09 -16.06
N TRP A 136 -0.82 0.73 -15.03
CA TRP A 136 0.23 1.69 -14.73
C TRP A 136 0.50 1.73 -13.23
N TYR A 137 1.68 2.20 -12.89
CA TYR A 137 2.04 2.48 -11.52
C TYR A 137 2.61 3.88 -11.39
N HIS A 138 2.44 4.47 -10.21
CA HIS A 138 3.07 5.73 -9.84
C HIS A 138 3.45 5.72 -8.36
N SER A 139 4.20 6.73 -7.95
CA SER A 139 4.68 6.83 -6.56
C SER A 139 4.05 8.01 -5.84
N HIS A 140 3.72 7.80 -4.57
CA HIS A 140 3.33 8.85 -3.61
C HIS A 140 4.43 8.97 -2.54
N PRO A 141 5.49 9.75 -2.79
CA PRO A 141 6.65 9.87 -1.90
C PRO A 141 6.40 10.88 -0.78
N PHE A 142 5.29 10.75 -0.06
CA PHE A 142 4.98 11.61 1.08
C PHE A 142 5.81 11.23 2.32
N GLU A 143 5.89 12.16 3.27
CA GLU A 143 6.50 11.89 4.57
C GLU A 143 5.85 10.68 5.24
N VAL A 144 6.63 9.91 5.99
CA VAL A 144 6.13 8.67 6.62
C VAL A 144 5.16 9.03 7.75
N ASP A 145 3.90 8.65 7.58
CA ASP A 145 2.84 8.84 8.58
C ASP A 145 2.31 7.49 9.12
N ILE A 146 1.31 7.52 9.99
CA ILE A 146 0.65 6.34 10.56
C ILE A 146 0.02 5.51 9.44
N HIS A 147 -0.65 6.19 8.51
CA HIS A 147 -1.32 5.57 7.38
C HIS A 147 -0.38 5.45 6.17
N SER A 148 -0.67 4.48 5.31
CA SER A 148 -0.01 4.39 4.01
C SER A 148 -0.59 5.49 3.12
N HIS A 149 0.27 6.17 2.36
CA HIS A 149 -0.19 7.14 1.37
C HIS A 149 -0.51 6.51 0.02
N CYS A 150 -0.59 5.17 -0.05
CA CYS A 150 -1.17 4.47 -1.17
C CYS A 150 -2.70 4.68 -1.17
N PHE A 151 -3.15 5.76 -1.79
CA PHE A 151 -4.54 6.06 -2.12
C PHE A 151 -4.59 6.72 -3.51
N MET A 152 -5.78 6.92 -4.07
CA MET A 152 -5.92 7.60 -5.35
C MET A 152 -6.38 9.06 -5.19
N SER A 153 -5.60 9.99 -5.71
CA SER A 153 -5.97 11.40 -5.83
C SER A 153 -7.09 11.60 -6.86
N ALA A 154 -7.68 12.80 -6.92
CA ALA A 154 -8.67 13.12 -7.94
C ALA A 154 -8.10 13.00 -9.37
N MET A 155 -6.83 13.35 -9.55
CA MET A 155 -6.14 13.24 -10.83
C MET A 155 -5.89 11.78 -11.19
N ASP A 156 -5.46 10.96 -10.22
CA ASP A 156 -5.24 9.53 -10.44
C ASP A 156 -6.54 8.84 -10.85
N VAL A 157 -7.65 9.16 -10.18
CA VAL A 157 -8.98 8.62 -10.50
C VAL A 157 -9.38 8.98 -11.94
N SER A 158 -9.10 10.23 -12.37
CA SER A 158 -9.39 10.67 -13.73
C SER A 158 -8.53 9.93 -14.77
N THR A 159 -7.21 9.82 -14.53
CA THR A 159 -6.27 9.10 -15.40
C THR A 159 -6.65 7.62 -15.53
N GLN A 160 -6.86 6.96 -14.39
CA GLN A 160 -7.26 5.56 -14.34
C GLN A 160 -8.59 5.35 -15.07
N LEU A 161 -9.58 6.22 -14.85
CA LEU A 161 -10.87 6.09 -15.54
C LEU A 161 -10.73 6.24 -17.06
N GLY A 162 -9.87 7.14 -17.53
CA GLY A 162 -9.59 7.34 -18.95
C GLY A 162 -9.04 6.07 -19.61
N TRP A 163 -7.98 5.50 -19.04
CA TRP A 163 -7.35 4.28 -19.56
C TRP A 163 -8.22 3.04 -19.37
N GLN A 164 -8.84 2.87 -18.21
CA GLN A 164 -9.72 1.73 -17.92
C GLN A 164 -10.92 1.69 -18.89
N ARG A 165 -11.50 2.83 -19.28
CA ARG A 165 -12.60 2.88 -20.26
C ARG A 165 -12.20 2.41 -21.66
N LEU A 166 -10.96 2.65 -22.06
CA LEU A 166 -10.45 2.25 -23.37
C LEU A 166 -10.02 0.78 -23.35
N GLU A 167 -9.20 0.40 -22.37
CA GLU A 167 -8.53 -0.90 -22.34
C GLU A 167 -9.44 -2.05 -21.90
N ASP A 168 -10.34 -1.82 -20.93
CA ASP A 168 -11.29 -2.85 -20.51
C ASP A 168 -12.19 -3.29 -21.68
N ARG A 169 -12.57 -2.35 -22.55
CA ARG A 169 -13.35 -2.61 -23.77
C ARG A 169 -12.55 -3.38 -24.82
N ASN A 170 -11.23 -3.24 -24.83
CA ASN A 170 -10.33 -3.96 -25.73
C ASN A 170 -9.92 -5.34 -25.19
N GLY A 171 -10.46 -5.74 -24.02
CA GLY A 171 -10.16 -7.04 -23.42
C GLY A 171 -8.98 -7.03 -22.46
N ASN A 172 -8.42 -5.86 -22.13
CA ASN A 172 -7.30 -5.73 -21.19
C ASN A 172 -7.77 -4.98 -19.93
N PRO A 173 -8.12 -5.69 -18.84
CA PRO A 173 -8.56 -5.02 -17.63
C PRO A 173 -7.42 -4.15 -17.06
N TRP A 174 -7.66 -2.84 -16.96
CA TRP A 174 -6.62 -1.87 -16.57
C TRP A 174 -6.48 -1.72 -15.05
N LEU A 175 -5.25 -1.74 -14.56
CA LEU A 175 -4.89 -1.66 -13.14
C LEU A 175 -4.10 -0.39 -12.81
N ALA A 176 -4.36 0.22 -11.65
CA ALA A 176 -3.49 1.24 -11.06
C ALA A 176 -2.76 0.66 -9.84
N VAL A 177 -1.46 0.90 -9.72
CA VAL A 177 -0.67 0.59 -8.51
C VAL A 177 0.01 1.85 -7.97
N VAL A 178 -0.19 2.15 -6.70
CA VAL A 178 0.48 3.26 -6.01
C VAL A 178 1.58 2.71 -5.12
N VAL A 179 2.78 3.28 -5.24
CA VAL A 179 3.96 2.91 -4.45
C VAL A 179 4.27 4.00 -3.43
N ASP A 180 4.41 3.64 -2.15
CA ASP A 180 4.93 4.54 -1.11
C ASP A 180 6.40 4.17 -0.83
N PRO A 181 7.38 4.81 -1.51
CA PRO A 181 8.79 4.41 -1.42
C PRO A 181 9.39 4.71 -0.04
N LEU A 182 9.04 5.84 0.58
CA LEU A 182 9.62 6.27 1.85
C LEU A 182 9.13 5.38 3.00
N ARG A 183 7.84 5.03 3.00
CA ARG A 183 7.31 4.05 3.96
C ARG A 183 7.83 2.65 3.71
N SER A 184 8.04 2.28 2.44
CA SER A 184 8.63 0.97 2.10
C SER A 184 10.03 0.80 2.68
N ILE A 185 10.87 1.85 2.59
CA ILE A 185 12.20 1.89 3.21
C ILE A 185 12.06 1.81 4.73
N ALA A 186 11.23 2.66 5.33
CA ALA A 186 11.09 2.74 6.79
C ALA A 186 10.65 1.42 7.43
N LYS A 187 9.76 0.67 6.77
CA LYS A 187 9.28 -0.64 7.26
C LYS A 187 10.11 -1.83 6.80
N GLY A 188 11.05 -1.64 5.86
CA GLY A 188 11.81 -2.72 5.26
C GLY A 188 10.97 -3.71 4.45
N ARG A 189 9.79 -3.28 3.94
CA ARG A 189 8.93 -4.11 3.08
C ARG A 189 8.20 -3.24 2.05
N PRO A 190 7.84 -3.78 0.86
CA PRO A 190 7.05 -3.03 -0.10
C PRO A 190 5.71 -2.57 0.48
N GLU A 191 5.41 -1.28 0.36
CA GLU A 191 4.11 -0.67 0.66
C GLU A 191 3.49 -0.22 -0.66
N PHE A 192 2.71 -1.13 -1.25
CA PHE A 192 1.98 -0.90 -2.49
C PHE A 192 0.48 -0.98 -2.24
N GLY A 193 -0.29 -0.15 -2.94
CA GLY A 193 -1.74 -0.29 -3.06
C GLY A 193 -2.11 -0.58 -4.51
N ALA A 194 -3.03 -1.52 -4.73
CA ALA A 194 -3.59 -1.81 -6.04
C ALA A 194 -5.05 -1.35 -6.09
N PHE A 195 -5.43 -0.66 -7.16
CA PHE A 195 -6.71 0.01 -7.24
C PHE A 195 -7.37 -0.17 -8.61
N ARG A 196 -8.70 -0.17 -8.58
CA ARG A 196 -9.56 0.05 -9.76
C ARG A 196 -10.63 1.07 -9.43
N VAL A 197 -11.03 1.83 -10.44
CA VAL A 197 -11.99 2.93 -10.32
C VAL A 197 -13.37 2.48 -10.76
N TYR A 198 -14.40 2.92 -10.04
CA TYR A 198 -15.78 2.67 -10.42
C TYR A 198 -16.17 3.47 -11.67
N PRO A 199 -16.94 2.87 -12.60
CA PRO A 199 -17.51 3.62 -13.70
C PRO A 199 -18.39 4.78 -13.17
N PRO A 200 -18.45 5.94 -13.85
CA PRO A 200 -19.32 7.07 -13.50
C PRO A 200 -20.77 6.70 -13.23
N GLU A 201 -21.26 5.67 -13.90
CA GLU A 201 -22.63 5.17 -13.79
C GLU A 201 -22.86 4.34 -12.50
N TYR A 202 -21.79 3.86 -11.87
CA TYR A 202 -21.86 3.11 -10.61
C TYR A 202 -21.69 4.03 -9.40
N ASN A 203 -22.60 3.87 -8.44
CA ASN A 203 -22.52 4.50 -7.13
C ASN A 203 -22.24 3.42 -6.09
N ALA A 204 -21.12 3.55 -5.38
CA ALA A 204 -20.80 2.67 -4.27
C ALA A 204 -21.84 2.82 -3.15
N PRO A 205 -22.07 1.76 -2.35
CA PRO A 205 -22.91 1.85 -1.16
C PRO A 205 -22.47 2.99 -0.24
N ALA A 206 -23.44 3.58 0.47
CA ALA A 206 -23.15 4.69 1.38
C ALA A 206 -22.15 4.26 2.46
N ASP A 207 -21.16 5.11 2.71
CA ASP A 207 -20.11 4.94 3.71
C ASP A 207 -19.21 3.71 3.54
N GLU A 208 -19.28 3.03 2.40
CA GLU A 208 -18.40 1.90 2.07
C GLU A 208 -17.03 2.41 1.59
N THR A 209 -16.01 2.18 2.39
CA THR A 209 -14.62 2.55 2.08
C THR A 209 -14.03 1.66 0.97
N PRO A 210 -12.90 2.06 0.36
CA PRO A 210 -12.21 1.24 -0.64
C PRO A 210 -11.84 -0.18 -0.18
N ASP A 211 -11.72 -0.41 1.14
CA ASP A 211 -11.48 -1.72 1.77
C ASP A 211 -12.76 -2.57 1.94
N PHE A 212 -13.89 -2.13 1.38
CA PHE A 212 -15.24 -2.71 1.56
C PHE A 212 -15.74 -2.69 3.02
N LYS A 213 -15.15 -1.85 3.88
CA LYS A 213 -15.58 -1.66 5.27
C LYS A 213 -16.45 -0.43 5.39
N ILE A 214 -17.46 -0.48 6.25
CA ILE A 214 -18.31 0.68 6.54
C ILE A 214 -17.63 1.53 7.61
N VAL A 215 -17.30 2.78 7.26
CA VAL A 215 -16.73 3.77 8.19
C VAL A 215 -17.59 5.02 8.14
N THR A 216 -18.25 5.33 9.26
CA THR A 216 -19.19 6.46 9.37
C THR A 216 -18.51 7.80 9.64
N ASN A 217 -17.26 7.79 10.12
CA ASN A 217 -16.51 9.01 10.39
C ASN A 217 -15.90 9.56 9.09
N ASP A 218 -16.42 10.69 8.61
CA ASP A 218 -15.99 11.31 7.36
C ASP A 218 -14.53 11.78 7.36
N SER A 219 -14.09 12.42 8.45
CA SER A 219 -12.71 12.91 8.57
C SER A 219 -11.69 11.78 8.49
N ALA A 220 -11.97 10.66 9.17
CA ALA A 220 -11.11 9.48 9.12
C ALA A 220 -11.05 8.85 7.71
N ARG A 221 -12.12 8.99 6.91
CA ARG A 221 -12.10 8.50 5.53
C ARG A 221 -11.24 9.35 4.63
N VAL A 222 -11.41 10.67 4.72
CA VAL A 222 -10.66 11.63 3.89
C VAL A 222 -9.18 11.60 4.24
N GLU A 223 -8.83 11.48 5.51
CA GLU A 223 -7.44 11.37 5.97
C GLU A 223 -6.76 10.11 5.43
N ARG A 224 -7.46 8.96 5.40
CA ARG A 224 -6.85 7.68 5.01
C ARG A 224 -6.89 7.39 3.51
N TRP A 225 -7.96 7.78 2.80
CA TRP A 225 -8.21 7.42 1.40
C TRP A 225 -8.35 8.65 0.48
N GLY A 226 -8.10 9.85 1.00
CA GLY A 226 -8.27 11.09 0.26
C GLY A 226 -9.73 11.46 0.01
N SER A 227 -9.94 12.57 -0.70
CA SER A 227 -11.27 13.11 -0.99
C SER A 227 -12.11 12.23 -1.93
N CYS A 228 -11.45 11.40 -2.75
CA CYS A 228 -12.10 10.55 -3.75
C CYS A 228 -12.31 9.09 -3.30
N TRP A 229 -12.31 8.83 -1.98
CA TRP A 229 -12.42 7.48 -1.40
C TRP A 229 -13.64 6.66 -1.88
N ASN A 230 -14.72 7.30 -2.33
CA ASN A 230 -15.93 6.61 -2.80
C ASN A 230 -15.90 6.28 -4.30
N ARG A 231 -14.81 6.59 -5.02
CA ARG A 231 -14.70 6.41 -6.48
C ARG A 231 -13.84 5.22 -6.89
N TYR A 232 -13.18 4.55 -5.97
CA TYR A 232 -12.31 3.41 -6.25
C TYR A 232 -12.40 2.35 -5.15
N TYR A 233 -11.84 1.17 -5.42
CA TYR A 233 -11.68 0.10 -4.44
C TYR A 233 -10.28 -0.47 -4.45
N ILE A 234 -9.89 -1.07 -3.32
CA ILE A 234 -8.60 -1.72 -3.14
C ILE A 234 -8.69 -3.18 -3.54
N LEU A 235 -7.67 -3.63 -4.26
CA LEU A 235 -7.46 -5.02 -4.65
C LEU A 235 -6.48 -5.67 -3.68
N GLU A 236 -6.72 -6.94 -3.34
CA GLU A 236 -5.76 -7.71 -2.55
C GLU A 236 -4.52 -7.99 -3.40
N MET A 237 -3.36 -7.53 -2.93
CA MET A 237 -2.08 -7.75 -3.60
C MET A 237 -1.35 -8.95 -2.98
N GLU A 238 -1.06 -9.93 -3.81
CA GLU A 238 -0.25 -11.09 -3.47
C GLU A 238 0.99 -11.13 -4.37
N TYR A 239 2.06 -11.75 -3.88
CA TYR A 239 3.28 -11.96 -4.65
C TYR A 239 3.43 -13.43 -4.98
N TYR A 240 3.91 -13.70 -6.18
CA TYR A 240 4.29 -15.04 -6.60
C TYR A 240 5.75 -15.04 -7.01
N MET A 241 6.41 -16.19 -6.96
CA MET A 241 7.80 -16.30 -7.34
C MET A 241 8.08 -17.68 -7.92
N SER A 242 8.91 -17.76 -8.95
CA SER A 242 9.29 -19.06 -9.48
C SER A 242 10.19 -19.82 -8.50
N SER A 243 10.13 -21.15 -8.56
CA SER A 243 11.01 -22.05 -7.82
C SER A 243 12.49 -21.72 -8.02
N THR A 244 12.85 -21.34 -9.24
CA THR A 244 14.23 -20.94 -9.60
C THR A 244 14.60 -19.60 -8.96
N ALA A 245 13.73 -18.58 -9.06
CA ALA A 245 13.98 -17.29 -8.42
C ALA A 245 14.09 -17.43 -6.89
N ALA A 246 13.25 -18.26 -6.28
CA ALA A 246 13.31 -18.59 -4.86
C ALA A 246 14.65 -19.22 -4.47
N ALA A 247 15.14 -20.18 -5.27
CA ALA A 247 16.44 -20.82 -5.04
C ALA A 247 17.62 -19.85 -5.17
N VAL A 248 17.57 -18.94 -6.16
CA VAL A 248 18.58 -17.91 -6.36
C VAL A 248 18.57 -16.92 -5.18
N LEU A 249 17.41 -16.40 -4.79
CA LEU A 249 17.30 -15.50 -3.64
C LEU A 249 17.73 -16.18 -2.34
N GLY A 250 17.39 -17.45 -2.14
CA GLY A 250 17.86 -18.22 -0.99
C GLY A 250 19.38 -18.36 -0.96
N THR A 251 20.03 -18.48 -2.11
CA THR A 251 21.49 -18.52 -2.23
C THR A 251 22.11 -17.15 -1.97
N LEU A 252 21.57 -16.08 -2.57
CA LEU A 252 22.03 -14.71 -2.35
C LEU A 252 21.88 -14.30 -0.88
N SER A 253 20.77 -14.67 -0.25
CA SER A 253 20.50 -14.39 1.16
C SER A 253 21.55 -15.03 2.06
N ARG A 254 21.82 -16.34 1.87
CA ARG A 254 22.81 -17.08 2.65
C ARG A 254 24.24 -16.64 2.41
N SER A 255 24.58 -16.23 1.20
CA SER A 255 25.98 -15.93 0.84
C SER A 255 26.36 -14.46 1.03
N PHE A 256 25.44 -13.53 0.76
CA PHE A 256 25.78 -12.10 0.62
C PHE A 256 24.89 -11.16 1.43
N LEU A 257 23.57 -11.39 1.47
CA LEU A 257 22.64 -10.42 2.07
C LEU A 257 22.55 -10.53 3.60
N TRP A 258 22.92 -11.67 4.18
CA TRP A 258 22.91 -11.84 5.65
C TRP A 258 23.79 -10.81 6.35
N MET A 259 24.95 -10.45 5.79
CA MET A 259 25.81 -9.40 6.34
C MET A 259 25.14 -8.04 6.28
N SER A 260 24.49 -7.71 5.15
CA SER A 260 23.74 -6.45 5.02
C SER A 260 22.61 -6.37 6.05
N ASN A 261 21.87 -7.46 6.26
CA ASN A 261 20.82 -7.51 7.29
C ASN A 261 21.38 -7.34 8.71
N LEU A 262 22.61 -7.80 8.97
CA LEU A 262 23.29 -7.62 10.25
C LEU A 262 23.97 -6.26 10.39
N THR A 263 24.30 -5.55 9.32
CA THR A 263 24.84 -4.19 9.41
C THR A 263 23.72 -3.16 9.43
N HIS A 264 22.58 -3.45 8.82
CA HIS A 264 21.43 -2.57 8.82
C HIS A 264 20.92 -2.36 10.25
N ALA A 265 20.82 -1.10 10.65
CA ALA A 265 20.35 -0.68 11.95
C ALA A 265 19.20 0.30 11.71
N PRO A 266 17.93 -0.13 11.82
CA PRO A 266 16.79 0.69 11.41
C PRO A 266 16.68 2.06 12.12
N GLY A 267 17.33 2.24 13.28
CA GLY A 267 17.43 3.53 14.00
C GLY A 267 18.82 4.20 13.98
N GLY A 268 19.75 3.70 13.17
CA GLY A 268 21.11 4.23 13.05
C GLY A 268 21.23 5.35 12.01
N GLU A 269 20.34 5.36 11.02
CA GLU A 269 20.30 6.40 10.00
C GLU A 269 19.85 7.72 10.62
N GLN A 270 20.58 8.80 10.32
CA GLN A 270 20.32 10.12 10.88
C GLN A 270 18.88 10.58 10.60
N GLU A 271 18.36 10.22 9.43
CA GLU A 271 17.00 10.49 8.99
C GLU A 271 15.95 9.76 9.87
N ALA A 272 16.17 8.50 10.23
CA ALA A 272 15.28 7.75 11.13
C ALA A 272 15.25 8.37 12.54
N ARG A 273 16.39 8.91 13.01
CA ARG A 273 16.49 9.60 14.31
C ARG A 273 15.81 10.95 14.32
N GLU A 274 15.96 11.72 13.25
CA GLU A 274 15.28 13.00 13.08
C GLU A 274 13.76 12.81 12.98
N LYS A 275 13.30 11.80 12.24
CA LYS A 275 11.88 11.39 12.16
C LYS A 275 11.30 10.97 13.51
N ALA A 276 12.01 10.12 14.27
CA ALA A 276 11.56 9.74 15.61
C ALA A 276 11.43 10.96 16.54
N ARG A 277 12.34 11.93 16.44
CA ARG A 277 12.25 13.19 17.20
C ARG A 277 11.04 14.03 16.79
N GLU A 278 10.75 14.11 15.50
CA GLU A 278 9.60 14.85 14.99
C GLU A 278 8.27 14.21 15.41
N GLN A 279 8.15 12.87 15.32
CA GLN A 279 6.97 12.15 15.79
C GLN A 279 6.76 12.30 17.30
N ILE A 280 7.83 12.27 18.10
CA ILE A 280 7.77 12.59 19.53
C ILE A 280 7.32 14.04 19.75
N GLY A 281 7.74 14.97 18.88
CA GLY A 281 7.28 16.36 18.87
C GLY A 281 5.78 16.49 18.59
N LYS A 282 5.28 15.83 17.53
CA LYS A 282 3.85 15.78 17.17
C LYS A 282 3.02 15.15 18.29
N MET A 283 3.51 14.06 18.89
CA MET A 283 2.90 13.42 20.05
C MET A 283 2.84 14.34 21.26
N ARG A 284 3.93 15.08 21.55
CA ARG A 284 3.97 16.06 22.65
C ARG A 284 2.91 17.14 22.46
N GLU A 285 2.78 17.71 21.26
CA GLU A 285 1.78 18.75 21.00
C GLU A 285 0.35 18.20 21.10
N LYS A 286 0.10 16.97 20.61
CA LYS A 286 -1.20 16.29 20.80
C LYS A 286 -1.52 16.04 22.28
N ILE A 287 -0.58 15.49 23.06
CA ILE A 287 -0.75 15.27 24.52
C ILE A 287 -0.98 16.59 25.24
N LYS A 288 -0.24 17.64 24.89
CA LYS A 288 -0.43 18.98 25.47
C LYS A 288 -1.83 19.52 25.18
N GLY A 289 -2.30 19.39 23.93
CA GLY A 289 -3.68 19.74 23.56
C GLY A 289 -4.73 18.94 24.35
N MET A 290 -4.47 17.67 24.65
CA MET A 290 -5.36 16.83 25.48
C MET A 290 -5.37 17.26 26.96
N VAL A 291 -4.21 17.68 27.50
CA VAL A 291 -4.10 18.21 28.86
C VAL A 291 -4.80 19.57 28.98
N ASP A 292 -4.63 20.44 27.98
CA ASP A 292 -5.24 21.78 27.93
C ASP A 292 -6.78 21.72 27.75
N HIS A 293 -7.31 20.66 27.14
CA HIS A 293 -8.76 20.42 27.00
C HIS A 293 -9.41 19.70 28.20
N GLY A 294 -8.65 19.44 29.26
CA GLY A 294 -9.15 18.85 30.50
C GLY A 294 -9.40 17.35 30.37
N VAL A 295 -8.57 16.56 31.06
CA VAL A 295 -8.84 15.14 31.29
C VAL A 295 -10.22 15.04 31.96
N PRO A 296 -11.23 14.34 31.39
CA PRO A 296 -12.44 14.08 32.13
C PRO A 296 -12.02 13.28 33.37
N GLN A 297 -12.14 13.94 34.52
CA GLN A 297 -11.80 13.37 35.82
C GLN A 297 -12.57 12.05 35.94
N LEU A 298 -11.86 10.93 35.80
CA LEU A 298 -12.41 9.61 36.08
C LEU A 298 -12.74 9.63 37.57
N SER A 299 -13.99 9.99 37.86
CA SER A 299 -14.54 9.80 39.19
C SER A 299 -14.56 8.29 39.42
N LEU A 300 -13.63 7.83 40.25
CA LEU A 300 -13.73 6.55 40.92
C LEU A 300 -15.04 6.58 41.72
N GLN A 301 -16.15 6.16 41.08
CA GLN A 301 -17.36 5.83 41.80
C GLN A 301 -17.02 4.61 42.66
N ARG A 302 -16.72 4.92 43.93
CA ARG A 302 -16.67 3.97 45.02
C ARG A 302 -17.95 3.13 44.94
N LEU A 303 -17.80 1.85 44.60
CA LEU A 303 -18.85 0.84 44.72
C LEU A 303 -19.40 0.92 46.15
N GLN A 304 -20.62 1.45 46.29
CA GLN A 304 -21.41 1.30 47.51
C GLN A 304 -22.42 0.16 47.30
N PRO A 305 -22.71 -0.63 48.34
CA PRO A 305 -23.53 -1.82 48.21
C PRO A 305 -25.01 -1.45 48.05
N SER A 306 -25.70 -2.30 47.30
CA SER A 306 -27.13 -2.30 47.01
C SER A 306 -28.05 -2.07 48.21
N ALA A 307 -29.03 -1.17 48.06
CA ALA A 307 -30.28 -1.20 48.82
C ALA A 307 -31.47 -0.77 47.92
N THR A 308 -32.36 -1.73 47.69
CA THR A 308 -33.81 -1.78 47.34
C THR A 308 -34.58 -0.58 46.72
N PRO A 309 -35.65 -0.87 45.93
CA PRO A 309 -36.32 0.09 45.05
C PRO A 309 -37.59 0.72 45.65
N SER A 310 -37.86 1.99 45.35
CA SER A 310 -39.20 2.58 45.52
C SER A 310 -39.47 3.81 44.62
N SER A 311 -40.41 3.60 43.69
CA SER A 311 -41.48 4.48 43.16
C SER A 311 -41.25 5.93 42.68
N LEU A 312 -41.49 6.13 41.37
CA LEU A 312 -42.42 7.07 40.69
C LEU A 312 -42.36 8.60 40.96
N SER A 313 -41.98 9.38 39.94
CA SER A 313 -42.80 10.41 39.22
C SER A 313 -41.92 11.39 38.40
N GLY A 314 -42.39 11.82 37.21
CA GLY A 314 -41.65 12.58 36.16
C GLY A 314 -41.45 14.10 36.41
N PRO A 315 -41.21 14.98 35.40
CA PRO A 315 -41.31 14.81 33.93
C PRO A 315 -40.11 15.35 33.08
N ARG A 316 -40.27 15.20 31.76
CA ARG A 316 -39.44 15.58 30.59
C ARG A 316 -38.61 16.88 30.70
N GLY A 317 -37.34 16.80 30.30
CA GLY A 317 -36.50 17.92 29.88
C GLY A 317 -35.68 17.57 28.63
N ARG A 318 -35.80 18.39 27.58
CA ARG A 318 -34.97 18.37 26.35
C ARG A 318 -33.56 18.89 26.66
N GLY A 319 -32.52 18.27 26.11
CA GLY A 319 -31.17 18.84 26.13
C GLY A 319 -30.14 18.07 25.30
N GLY A 320 -29.82 18.61 24.11
CA GLY A 320 -28.49 18.65 23.47
C GLY A 320 -27.86 17.37 22.89
N PRO A 321 -27.28 17.40 21.66
CA PRO A 321 -26.51 16.28 21.15
C PRO A 321 -25.16 16.18 21.87
N SER A 322 -24.81 14.96 22.29
CA SER A 322 -23.54 14.62 22.92
C SER A 322 -22.37 14.83 21.95
N ARG A 323 -21.39 15.67 22.33
CA ARG A 323 -20.06 15.74 21.70
C ARG A 323 -19.28 14.45 21.97
N GLY A 324 -19.34 13.50 21.04
CA GLY A 324 -18.59 12.23 21.07
C GLY A 324 -17.24 12.33 20.34
N GLY A 325 -16.42 13.33 20.66
CA GLY A 325 -15.17 13.62 19.92
C GLY A 325 -13.86 13.13 20.57
N THR A 326 -13.85 12.70 21.82
CA THR A 326 -12.59 12.54 22.59
C THR A 326 -12.02 11.12 22.63
N ARG A 327 -12.77 10.08 22.23
CA ARG A 327 -12.30 8.68 22.35
C ARG A 327 -11.32 8.24 21.27
N ASN A 328 -11.32 8.88 20.10
CA ASN A 328 -10.44 8.48 18.99
C ASN A 328 -9.01 9.02 19.13
N GLY A 329 -8.84 10.21 19.71
CA GLY A 329 -7.51 10.80 19.92
C GLY A 329 -6.64 9.96 20.87
N ASP A 330 -7.25 9.38 21.91
CA ASP A 330 -6.56 8.48 22.85
C ASP A 330 -6.05 7.21 22.15
N ALA A 331 -6.89 6.60 21.30
CA ALA A 331 -6.57 5.36 20.59
C ALA A 331 -5.48 5.58 19.51
N GLU A 332 -5.55 6.70 18.81
CA GLU A 332 -4.56 7.09 17.80
C GLU A 332 -3.21 7.46 18.43
N THR A 333 -3.21 8.24 19.52
CA THR A 333 -1.98 8.57 20.26
C THR A 333 -1.36 7.30 20.87
N ALA A 334 -2.19 6.37 21.36
CA ALA A 334 -1.72 5.07 21.85
C ALA A 334 -1.13 4.20 20.74
N ALA A 335 -1.73 4.20 19.54
CA ALA A 335 -1.20 3.48 18.38
C ALA A 335 0.16 4.06 17.94
N ILE A 336 0.29 5.38 17.82
CA ILE A 336 1.56 6.07 17.51
C ILE A 336 2.62 5.74 18.57
N SER A 337 2.27 5.85 19.86
CA SER A 337 3.19 5.55 20.95
C SER A 337 3.62 4.08 20.94
N SER A 338 2.72 3.17 20.59
CA SER A 338 3.01 1.74 20.49
C SER A 338 3.96 1.46 19.32
N ASP A 339 3.69 2.02 18.14
CA ASP A 339 4.51 1.79 16.96
C ASP A 339 5.93 2.36 17.14
N VAL A 340 6.06 3.60 17.65
CA VAL A 340 7.37 4.21 17.95
C VAL A 340 8.12 3.40 19.02
N ALA A 341 7.42 2.91 20.05
CA ALA A 341 8.04 2.09 21.10
C ALA A 341 8.49 0.73 20.55
N VAL A 342 7.69 0.09 19.69
CA VAL A 342 8.02 -1.19 19.06
C VAL A 342 9.23 -1.03 18.15
N ASP A 343 9.29 0.02 17.33
CA ASP A 343 10.43 0.28 16.45
C ASP A 343 11.71 0.59 17.25
N ALA A 344 11.60 1.40 18.31
CA ALA A 344 12.72 1.69 19.20
C ALA A 344 13.21 0.42 19.93
N LEU A 345 12.30 -0.44 20.39
CA LEU A 345 12.63 -1.69 21.06
C LEU A 345 13.25 -2.68 20.08
N LEU A 346 12.72 -2.80 18.86
CA LEU A 346 13.30 -3.63 17.80
C LEU A 346 14.71 -3.17 17.46
N HIS A 347 14.95 -1.85 17.39
CA HIS A 347 16.28 -1.30 17.22
C HIS A 347 17.22 -1.67 18.38
N GLN A 348 16.79 -1.50 19.64
CA GLN A 348 17.59 -1.85 20.82
C GLN A 348 17.91 -3.34 20.89
N VAL A 349 16.91 -4.21 20.67
CA VAL A 349 17.10 -5.67 20.62
C VAL A 349 18.09 -6.04 19.53
N THR A 350 18.00 -5.40 18.36
CA THR A 350 18.94 -5.61 17.25
C THR A 350 20.36 -5.19 17.62
N GLN A 351 20.55 -4.06 18.32
CA GLN A 351 21.87 -3.62 18.78
C GLN A 351 22.44 -4.52 19.88
N LEU A 352 21.62 -4.95 20.84
CA LEU A 352 22.02 -5.85 21.92
C LEU A 352 22.39 -7.24 21.38
N ALA A 353 21.60 -7.79 20.46
CA ALA A 353 21.91 -9.05 19.80
C ALA A 353 23.24 -8.95 19.03
N LYS A 354 23.51 -7.84 18.34
CA LYS A 354 24.81 -7.61 17.69
C LYS A 354 25.95 -7.49 18.71
N ALA A 355 25.74 -6.80 19.82
CA ALA A 355 26.74 -6.66 20.87
C ALA A 355 27.10 -8.02 21.50
N GLU A 356 26.11 -8.86 21.82
CA GLU A 356 26.32 -10.21 22.35
C GLU A 356 27.04 -11.13 21.35
N VAL A 357 26.67 -11.08 20.06
CA VAL A 357 27.24 -11.95 19.03
C VAL A 357 28.66 -11.54 18.64
N PHE A 358 28.94 -10.24 18.53
CA PHE A 358 30.19 -9.73 17.97
C PHE A 358 31.16 -9.16 19.01
N ASN A 359 30.67 -8.75 20.18
CA ASN A 359 31.46 -8.28 21.32
C ASN A 359 31.09 -9.06 22.59
N PRO A 360 31.20 -10.40 22.60
CA PRO A 360 30.88 -11.17 23.80
C PRO A 360 31.79 -10.69 24.93
N SER A 361 31.19 -10.25 26.04
CA SER A 361 31.91 -10.01 27.28
C SER A 361 32.57 -11.32 27.73
N THR A 362 33.90 -11.37 27.65
CA THR A 362 34.74 -12.42 28.25
C THR A 362 34.53 -12.52 29.75
#